data_AF-D5ZYF8-F1
#
_entry.id   AF-D5ZYF8-F1
#
_cell.length_a   1.000
_cell.length_b   1.000
_cell.length_c   1.000
_cell.angle_alpha   90.00
_cell.angle_beta   90.00
_cell.angle_gamma   90.00
#
_symmetry.space_group_name_H-M   'P 1'
#
loop_
_entity.id
_entity.type
_entity.pdbx_description
1 polymer ?
#
loop_
_entity_poly.entity_id
_entity_poly.type
_entity_poly.pdbx_seq_one_letter_code
_entity_poly.pdbx_strand_id
1 'polypeptide(L)'
;MLSEESAAVVRATLPAVAGALDEITTRFYGTMFRDRPELLDGMFNRGNQASGAQRRALAGSIAGFAKALLADPDTRPDALLSRIAHKHAAVGLTDDQYTIVHKYLFGAIAEVLGEAVTPEVAAAWDEVYWLMAGALIAREARLYHEAGVEPGDIWRRWTVVERHEETDDVVSFLLRPADGGPAPRARAGQYVSVRVLMPDGVHQLRQYSLSSDPGDELRRITVKRVAGADGAPDGEVSRLLHERIGTGDELTLSAPFGDVALDDADTPLVLISAGIGCTPMVGMLARLAALGSTRRVLVLHADGSPAEHALRAETREAVDGLPDAEAVFWYERPGAEEPDARSGLMDLTGIGVPADATVYLCGPLPFMRTVRGQLLGAGVPARAIHYEVFGPDLWLPGAA
;
A
#
# COMPACT_ATOMS: atom_id res chain seq x y z
N MET A 1 -1.40 -19.18 19.63
CA MET A 1 -2.86 -19.32 19.47
C MET A 1 -3.50 -18.59 20.63
N LEU A 2 -4.72 -18.08 20.46
CA LEU A 2 -5.45 -17.43 21.55
C LEU A 2 -5.98 -18.50 22.50
N SER A 3 -5.80 -18.33 23.80
CA SER A 3 -6.36 -19.23 24.81
C SER A 3 -7.90 -19.26 24.75
N GLU A 4 -8.51 -20.39 25.12
CA GLU A 4 -9.99 -20.52 25.11
C GLU A 4 -10.65 -19.51 26.03
N GLU A 5 -10.03 -19.23 27.18
CA GLU A 5 -10.47 -18.22 28.16
C GLU A 5 -10.45 -16.83 27.54
N SER A 6 -9.32 -16.40 26.98
CA SER A 6 -9.22 -15.10 26.29
C SER A 6 -10.15 -15.02 25.08
N ALA A 7 -10.37 -16.10 24.35
CA ALA A 7 -11.28 -16.13 23.21
C ALA A 7 -12.74 -15.84 23.61
N ALA A 8 -13.20 -16.39 24.74
CA ALA A 8 -14.53 -16.09 25.27
C ALA A 8 -14.67 -14.61 25.66
N VAL A 9 -13.67 -14.06 26.35
CA VAL A 9 -13.64 -12.67 26.82
C VAL A 9 -13.57 -11.68 25.65
N VAL A 10 -12.68 -11.92 24.68
CA VAL A 10 -12.55 -11.09 23.47
C VAL A 10 -13.85 -11.12 22.68
N ARG A 11 -14.50 -12.28 22.52
CA ARG A 11 -15.79 -12.39 21.82
C ARG A 11 -16.87 -11.54 22.48
N ALA A 12 -16.95 -11.53 23.81
CA ALA A 12 -17.93 -10.77 24.56
C ALA A 12 -17.67 -9.24 24.53
N THR A 13 -16.41 -8.84 24.49
CA THR A 13 -16.00 -7.42 24.60
C THR A 13 -15.69 -6.73 23.27
N LEU A 14 -15.49 -7.49 22.20
CA LEU A 14 -15.23 -6.97 20.86
C LEU A 14 -16.24 -5.91 20.40
N PRO A 15 -17.57 -6.04 20.61
CA PRO A 15 -18.51 -4.99 20.23
C PRO A 15 -18.29 -3.67 20.96
N ALA A 16 -17.94 -3.71 22.24
CA ALA A 16 -17.68 -2.51 23.05
C ALA A 16 -16.39 -1.82 22.60
N VAL A 17 -15.30 -2.60 22.40
CA VAL A 17 -14.04 -2.07 21.86
C VAL A 17 -14.26 -1.48 20.47
N ALA A 18 -14.96 -2.20 19.59
CA ALA A 18 -15.28 -1.76 18.23
C ALA A 18 -16.10 -0.46 18.20
N GLY A 19 -17.07 -0.32 19.11
CA GLY A 19 -17.90 0.88 19.24
C GLY A 19 -17.16 2.11 19.76
N ALA A 20 -16.05 1.92 20.47
CA ALA A 20 -15.24 2.99 21.05
C ALA A 20 -13.93 3.30 20.30
N LEU A 21 -13.67 2.65 19.14
CA LEU A 21 -12.39 2.73 18.44
C LEU A 21 -11.96 4.16 18.07
N ASP A 22 -12.90 4.99 17.62
CA ASP A 22 -12.58 6.37 17.23
C ASP A 22 -12.12 7.21 18.44
N GLU A 23 -12.74 7.01 19.60
CA GLU A 23 -12.34 7.69 20.84
C GLU A 23 -11.01 7.15 21.36
N ILE A 24 -10.85 5.82 21.42
CA ILE A 24 -9.62 5.14 21.85
C ILE A 24 -8.44 5.61 20.99
N THR A 25 -8.57 5.60 19.67
CA THR A 25 -7.48 5.98 18.76
C THR A 25 -7.14 7.47 18.89
N THR A 26 -8.14 8.32 19.09
CA THR A 26 -7.91 9.77 19.31
C THR A 26 -7.09 10.00 20.59
N ARG A 27 -7.44 9.32 21.68
CA ARG A 27 -6.69 9.38 22.95
C ARG A 27 -5.29 8.78 22.82
N PHE A 28 -5.18 7.61 22.22
CA PHE A 28 -3.93 6.90 21.96
C PHE A 28 -2.92 7.79 21.23
N TYR A 29 -3.26 8.30 20.05
CA TYR A 29 -2.34 9.13 19.27
C TYR A 29 -2.03 10.46 19.95
N GLY A 30 -3.04 11.10 20.55
CA GLY A 30 -2.85 12.36 21.27
C GLY A 30 -1.83 12.25 22.41
N THR A 31 -1.94 11.20 23.22
CA THR A 31 -0.99 10.95 24.32
C THR A 31 0.36 10.49 23.80
N MET A 32 0.40 9.55 22.86
CA MET A 32 1.65 9.03 22.31
C MET A 32 2.51 10.13 21.69
N PHE A 33 1.95 10.99 20.82
CA PHE A 33 2.76 12.02 20.16
C PHE A 33 3.16 13.18 21.06
N ARG A 34 2.38 13.47 22.11
CA ARG A 34 2.77 14.43 23.15
C ARG A 34 3.99 13.94 23.92
N ASP A 35 4.00 12.67 24.29
CA ASP A 35 5.06 12.08 25.13
C ASP A 35 6.26 11.58 24.28
N ARG A 36 6.03 11.33 22.99
CA ARG A 36 7.00 10.78 22.02
C ARG A 36 6.97 11.58 20.70
N PRO A 37 7.27 12.89 20.72
CA PRO A 37 7.24 13.72 19.52
C PRO A 37 8.22 13.25 18.43
N GLU A 38 9.28 12.51 18.80
CA GLU A 38 10.24 11.91 17.87
C GLU A 38 9.59 10.97 16.86
N LEU A 39 8.43 10.36 17.16
CA LEU A 39 7.71 9.46 16.25
C LEU A 39 7.12 10.20 15.04
N LEU A 40 6.93 11.52 15.12
CA LEU A 40 6.45 12.33 14.02
C LEU A 40 7.54 12.61 12.97
N ASP A 41 8.80 12.40 13.32
CA ASP A 41 9.93 12.60 12.42
C ASP A 41 10.20 11.33 11.61
N GLY A 42 9.67 11.29 10.38
CA GLY A 42 10.02 10.25 9.41
C GLY A 42 9.43 8.87 9.67
N MET A 43 8.41 8.74 10.54
CA MET A 43 7.67 7.48 10.75
C MET A 43 6.16 7.66 10.64
N PHE A 44 5.57 8.57 11.44
CA PHE A 44 4.15 8.90 11.31
C PHE A 44 3.90 10.05 10.33
N ASN A 45 2.90 9.89 9.48
CA ASN A 45 2.57 10.82 8.41
C ASN A 45 1.47 11.81 8.83
N ARG A 46 1.77 13.11 8.81
CA ARG A 46 0.85 14.17 9.23
C ARG A 46 -0.44 14.27 8.42
N GLY A 47 -0.37 14.07 7.11
CA GLY A 47 -1.55 14.09 6.24
C GLY A 47 -2.55 12.98 6.59
N ASN A 48 -2.05 11.79 6.91
CA ASN A 48 -2.89 10.68 7.34
C ASN A 48 -3.48 10.87 8.75
N GLN A 49 -2.76 11.59 9.62
CA GLN A 49 -3.26 11.96 10.94
C GLN A 49 -4.38 13.01 10.84
N ALA A 50 -4.18 14.04 10.01
CA ALA A 50 -5.16 15.09 9.77
C ALA A 50 -6.49 14.54 9.22
N SER A 51 -6.45 13.57 8.30
CA SER A 51 -7.66 12.94 7.74
C SER A 51 -8.33 11.91 8.66
N GLY A 52 -7.67 11.51 9.75
CA GLY A 52 -8.12 10.45 10.66
C GLY A 52 -8.12 9.04 10.05
N ALA A 53 -7.68 8.86 8.80
CA ALA A 53 -7.69 7.57 8.12
C ALA A 53 -6.69 6.58 8.75
N GLN A 54 -5.53 7.04 9.21
CA GLN A 54 -4.57 6.19 9.91
C GLN A 54 -5.09 5.71 11.27
N ARG A 55 -5.86 6.56 11.99
CA ARG A 55 -6.50 6.19 13.25
C ARG A 55 -7.42 4.98 13.08
N ARG A 56 -8.30 5.06 12.08
CA ARG A 56 -9.23 3.98 11.74
C ARG A 56 -8.52 2.70 11.29
N ALA A 57 -7.41 2.80 10.55
CA ALA A 57 -6.68 1.64 10.03
C ALA A 57 -6.03 0.79 11.13
N LEU A 58 -5.35 1.41 12.11
CA LEU A 58 -4.72 0.67 13.23
C LEU A 58 -5.77 -0.01 14.12
N ALA A 59 -6.82 0.72 14.49
CA ALA A 59 -7.93 0.16 15.26
C ALA A 59 -8.62 -0.99 14.52
N GLY A 60 -8.87 -0.78 13.22
CA GLY A 60 -9.46 -1.79 12.35
C GLY A 60 -8.59 -3.04 12.24
N SER A 61 -7.26 -2.93 12.21
CA SER A 61 -6.37 -4.08 12.06
C SER A 61 -6.36 -4.97 13.31
N ILE A 62 -6.33 -4.40 14.51
CA ILE A 62 -6.40 -5.16 15.77
C ILE A 62 -7.76 -5.85 15.92
N ALA A 63 -8.85 -5.12 15.68
CA ALA A 63 -10.20 -5.70 15.71
C ALA A 63 -10.39 -6.76 14.61
N GLY A 64 -9.84 -6.55 13.42
CA GLY A 64 -9.85 -7.52 12.32
C GLY A 64 -9.05 -8.78 12.64
N PHE A 65 -7.89 -8.62 13.26
CA PHE A 65 -7.06 -9.73 13.73
C PHE A 65 -7.77 -10.55 14.81
N ALA A 66 -8.38 -9.88 15.80
CA ALA A 66 -9.19 -10.53 16.83
C ALA A 66 -10.35 -11.34 16.22
N LYS A 67 -11.07 -10.76 15.25
CA LYS A 67 -12.15 -11.46 14.52
C LYS A 67 -11.64 -12.71 13.80
N ALA A 68 -10.48 -12.62 13.14
CA ALA A 68 -9.89 -13.75 12.45
C ALA A 68 -9.56 -14.89 13.42
N LEU A 69 -8.89 -14.59 14.55
CA LEU A 69 -8.58 -15.58 15.58
C LEU A 69 -9.83 -16.24 16.18
N LEU A 70 -10.94 -15.50 16.30
CA LEU A 70 -12.21 -16.04 16.82
C LEU A 70 -12.99 -16.88 15.81
N ALA A 71 -12.79 -16.63 14.51
CA ALA A 71 -13.45 -17.35 13.43
C ALA A 71 -12.77 -18.68 13.15
N ASP A 72 -11.43 -18.69 13.18
CA ASP A 72 -10.61 -19.87 12.97
C ASP A 72 -9.34 -19.81 13.84
N PRO A 73 -9.38 -20.38 15.06
CA PRO A 73 -8.26 -20.31 16.02
C PRO A 73 -6.95 -20.96 15.52
N ASP A 74 -7.06 -21.86 14.55
CA ASP A 74 -5.93 -22.62 14.00
C ASP A 74 -5.28 -21.92 12.80
N THR A 75 -5.94 -20.91 12.21
CA THR A 75 -5.38 -20.16 11.08
C THR A 75 -5.03 -18.72 11.43
N ARG A 76 -3.89 -18.28 10.92
CA ARG A 76 -3.46 -16.89 11.02
C ARG A 76 -3.96 -16.12 9.80
N PRO A 77 -4.40 -14.87 9.96
CA PRO A 77 -4.78 -14.01 8.84
C PRO A 77 -3.53 -13.52 8.10
N ASP A 78 -2.82 -14.43 7.42
CA ASP A 78 -1.48 -14.20 6.88
C ASP A 78 -1.43 -13.10 5.82
N ALA A 79 -2.48 -12.94 5.02
CA ALA A 79 -2.58 -11.86 4.03
C ALA A 79 -2.66 -10.47 4.71
N LEU A 80 -3.42 -10.36 5.81
CA LEU A 80 -3.50 -9.12 6.59
C LEU A 80 -2.14 -8.79 7.23
N LEU A 81 -1.52 -9.79 7.87
CA LEU A 81 -0.23 -9.65 8.54
C LEU A 81 0.90 -9.31 7.55
N SER A 82 0.91 -9.95 6.38
CA SER A 82 1.87 -9.69 5.30
C SER A 82 1.88 -8.21 4.91
N ARG A 83 0.70 -7.67 4.59
CA ARG A 83 0.56 -6.29 4.16
C ARG A 83 0.98 -5.30 5.23
N ILE A 84 0.60 -5.54 6.49
CA ILE A 84 1.00 -4.68 7.61
C ILE A 84 2.52 -4.72 7.79
N ALA A 85 3.12 -5.91 7.79
CA ALA A 85 4.57 -6.09 7.95
C ALA A 85 5.35 -5.37 6.83
N HIS A 86 4.89 -5.41 5.58
CA HIS A 86 5.51 -4.66 4.49
C HIS A 86 5.39 -3.15 4.63
N LYS A 87 4.30 -2.62 5.19
CA LYS A 87 4.16 -1.18 5.48
C LYS A 87 5.06 -0.77 6.66
N HIS A 88 5.16 -1.60 7.69
CA HIS A 88 6.07 -1.39 8.82
C HIS A 88 7.54 -1.41 8.40
N ALA A 89 7.93 -2.41 7.61
CA ALA A 89 9.28 -2.51 7.06
C ALA A 89 9.63 -1.29 6.20
N ALA A 90 8.68 -0.78 5.43
CA ALA A 90 8.89 0.41 4.59
C ALA A 90 9.02 1.73 5.36
N VAL A 91 8.75 1.76 6.68
CA VAL A 91 9.00 2.93 7.54
C VAL A 91 10.14 2.68 8.54
N GLY A 92 10.72 1.47 8.54
CA GLY A 92 11.83 1.11 9.40
C GLY A 92 11.40 0.84 10.84
N LEU A 93 10.18 0.32 11.04
CA LEU A 93 9.68 -0.03 12.37
C LEU A 93 10.63 -1.00 13.09
N THR A 94 10.92 -0.74 14.36
CA THR A 94 11.74 -1.57 15.24
C THR A 94 10.88 -2.30 16.27
N ASP A 95 11.40 -3.39 16.83
CA ASP A 95 10.65 -4.25 17.76
C ASP A 95 10.30 -3.54 19.09
N ASP A 96 11.18 -2.68 19.60
CA ASP A 96 10.95 -1.88 20.81
C ASP A 96 9.73 -0.95 20.67
N GLN A 97 9.38 -0.53 19.45
CA GLN A 97 8.24 0.35 19.19
C GLN A 97 6.89 -0.34 19.42
N TYR A 98 6.82 -1.68 19.38
CA TYR A 98 5.61 -2.40 19.81
C TYR A 98 5.33 -2.16 21.29
N THR A 99 6.35 -2.12 22.14
CA THR A 99 6.17 -1.81 23.57
C THR A 99 5.66 -0.38 23.78
N ILE A 100 6.09 0.55 22.93
CA ILE A 100 5.61 1.94 22.95
C ILE A 100 4.13 2.00 22.56
N VAL A 101 3.75 1.38 21.44
CA VAL A 101 2.37 1.33 20.95
C VAL A 101 1.47 0.65 21.98
N HIS A 102 1.89 -0.49 22.53
CA HIS A 102 1.19 -1.20 23.58
C HIS A 102 0.84 -0.29 24.77
N LYS A 103 1.86 0.36 25.36
CA LYS A 103 1.71 1.24 26.52
C LYS A 103 0.61 2.29 26.28
N TYR A 104 0.69 3.02 25.17
CA TYR A 104 -0.24 4.11 24.91
C TYR A 104 -1.62 3.62 24.46
N LEU A 105 -1.70 2.52 23.71
CA LEU A 105 -2.97 1.97 23.25
C LEU A 105 -3.77 1.40 24.42
N PHE A 106 -3.14 0.60 25.28
CA PHE A 106 -3.82 0.01 26.44
C PHE A 106 -4.17 1.06 27.49
N GLY A 107 -3.32 2.09 27.66
CA GLY A 107 -3.68 3.26 28.46
C GLY A 107 -4.95 3.96 27.95
N ALA A 108 -5.05 4.17 26.63
CA ALA A 108 -6.23 4.77 26.02
C ALA A 108 -7.48 3.89 26.15
N ILE A 109 -7.35 2.57 25.99
CA ILE A 109 -8.46 1.62 26.19
C ILE A 109 -8.98 1.70 27.63
N ALA A 110 -8.07 1.68 28.63
CA ALA A 110 -8.43 1.76 30.04
C ALA A 110 -9.12 3.09 30.39
N GLU A 111 -8.64 4.21 29.85
CA GLU A 111 -9.25 5.53 30.08
C GLU A 111 -10.66 5.64 29.47
N VAL A 112 -10.85 5.12 28.24
CA VAL A 112 -12.12 5.28 27.50
C VAL A 112 -13.19 4.32 28.01
N LEU A 113 -12.84 3.06 28.25
CA LEU A 113 -13.79 2.04 28.67
C LEU A 113 -13.95 1.98 30.21
N GLY A 114 -13.04 2.58 30.97
CA GLY A 114 -13.15 2.73 32.43
C GLY A 114 -13.33 1.40 33.15
N GLU A 115 -14.33 1.33 34.04
CA GLU A 115 -14.63 0.14 34.85
C GLU A 115 -15.00 -1.11 34.01
N ALA A 116 -15.31 -0.95 32.72
CA ALA A 116 -15.56 -2.08 31.82
C ALA A 116 -14.27 -2.88 31.51
N VAL A 117 -13.09 -2.30 31.72
CA VAL A 117 -11.80 -2.98 31.56
C VAL A 117 -11.43 -3.69 32.87
N THR A 118 -12.04 -4.84 33.12
CA THR A 118 -11.64 -5.70 34.24
C THR A 118 -10.24 -6.28 33.99
N PRO A 119 -9.54 -6.79 35.03
CA PRO A 119 -8.24 -7.44 34.85
C PRO A 119 -8.26 -8.59 33.83
N GLU A 120 -9.37 -9.33 33.78
CA GLU A 120 -9.60 -10.41 32.82
C GLU A 120 -9.72 -9.88 31.37
N VAL A 121 -10.48 -8.79 31.17
CA VAL A 121 -10.59 -8.13 29.86
C VAL A 121 -9.24 -7.57 29.42
N ALA A 122 -8.50 -6.92 30.32
CA ALA A 122 -7.18 -6.41 30.03
C ALA A 122 -6.22 -7.53 29.59
N ALA A 123 -6.17 -8.64 30.34
CA ALA A 123 -5.31 -9.78 30.02
C ALA A 123 -5.67 -10.44 28.68
N ALA A 124 -6.96 -10.59 28.38
CA ALA A 124 -7.40 -11.20 27.13
C ALA A 124 -7.03 -10.36 25.89
N TRP A 125 -7.19 -9.04 25.97
CA TRP A 125 -6.77 -8.13 24.90
C TRP A 125 -5.25 -8.00 24.80
N ASP A 126 -4.53 -8.09 25.93
CA ASP A 126 -3.06 -8.14 25.97
C ASP A 126 -2.53 -9.35 25.21
N GLU A 127 -3.15 -10.52 25.39
CA GLU A 127 -2.82 -11.73 24.64
C GLU A 127 -3.03 -11.54 23.12
N VAL A 128 -4.16 -10.96 22.71
CA VAL A 128 -4.43 -10.65 21.28
C VAL A 128 -3.35 -9.73 20.71
N TYR A 129 -2.98 -8.67 21.45
CA TYR A 129 -1.97 -7.72 21.02
C TYR A 129 -0.61 -8.40 20.83
N TRP A 130 -0.14 -9.16 21.81
CA TRP A 130 1.18 -9.79 21.75
C TRP A 130 1.25 -10.95 20.74
N LEU A 131 0.14 -11.65 20.50
CA LEU A 131 0.04 -12.62 19.39
C LEU A 131 0.21 -11.92 18.03
N MET A 132 -0.42 -10.77 17.83
CA MET A 132 -0.26 -9.99 16.60
C MET A 132 1.16 -9.42 16.48
N ALA A 133 1.66 -8.79 17.55
CA ALA A 133 2.98 -8.17 17.60
C ALA A 133 4.09 -9.19 17.32
N GLY A 134 4.08 -10.35 17.99
CA GLY A 134 5.07 -11.39 17.75
C GLY A 134 5.04 -11.93 16.32
N ALA A 135 3.85 -12.06 15.72
CA ALA A 135 3.71 -12.48 14.33
C ALA A 135 4.23 -11.42 13.33
N LEU A 136 4.01 -10.14 13.60
CA LEU A 136 4.50 -9.04 12.77
C LEU A 136 6.02 -8.86 12.91
N ILE A 137 6.56 -8.84 14.14
CA ILE A 137 8.00 -8.75 14.41
C ILE A 137 8.76 -9.85 13.65
N ALA A 138 8.29 -11.10 13.71
CA ALA A 138 8.92 -12.21 13.01
C ALA A 138 8.89 -12.03 11.47
N ARG A 139 7.81 -11.48 10.93
CA ARG A 139 7.68 -11.19 9.49
C ARG A 139 8.57 -10.03 9.07
N GLU A 140 8.58 -8.94 9.83
CA GLU A 140 9.43 -7.76 9.60
C GLU A 140 10.90 -8.12 9.63
N ALA A 141 11.35 -8.88 10.63
CA ALA A 141 12.74 -9.38 10.70
C ALA A 141 13.13 -10.15 9.43
N ARG A 142 12.22 -11.00 8.90
CA ARG A 142 12.45 -11.70 7.64
C ARG A 142 12.52 -10.75 6.45
N LEU A 143 11.64 -9.75 6.37
CA LEU A 143 11.64 -8.75 5.31
C LEU A 143 12.93 -7.94 5.28
N TYR A 144 13.41 -7.50 6.45
CA TYR A 144 14.68 -6.79 6.58
C TYR A 144 15.85 -7.66 6.14
N HIS A 145 15.89 -8.94 6.58
CA HIS A 145 16.91 -9.89 6.16
C HIS A 145 16.90 -10.13 4.64
N GLU A 146 15.74 -10.36 4.03
CA GLU A 146 15.60 -10.56 2.58
C GLU A 146 16.02 -9.32 1.77
N ALA A 147 15.77 -8.12 2.31
CA ALA A 147 16.20 -6.86 1.71
C ALA A 147 17.68 -6.53 1.99
N GLY A 148 18.36 -7.24 2.90
CA GLY A 148 19.74 -7.00 3.27
C GLY A 148 19.95 -5.69 4.04
N VAL A 149 18.97 -5.30 4.85
CA VAL A 149 18.99 -4.08 5.67
C VAL A 149 18.68 -4.40 7.12
N GLU A 150 19.05 -3.50 8.03
CA GLU A 150 18.72 -3.62 9.45
C GLU A 150 17.43 -2.84 9.78
N PRO A 151 16.65 -3.26 10.80
CA PRO A 151 15.53 -2.48 11.31
C PRO A 151 15.95 -1.03 11.63
N GLY A 152 15.18 -0.05 11.17
CA GLY A 152 15.48 1.38 11.33
C GLY A 152 16.53 1.95 10.35
N ASP A 153 17.41 1.12 9.77
CA ASP A 153 18.44 1.53 8.80
C ASP A 153 18.16 0.99 7.39
N ILE A 154 17.03 1.43 6.84
CA ILE A 154 16.54 1.01 5.52
C ILE A 154 16.81 2.03 4.42
N TRP A 155 17.47 3.14 4.75
CA TRP A 155 17.48 4.36 3.95
C TRP A 155 18.74 4.48 3.11
N ARG A 156 18.58 4.77 1.82
CA ARG A 156 19.70 5.03 0.90
C ARG A 156 19.44 6.29 0.10
N ARG A 157 20.51 7.03 -0.21
CA ARG A 157 20.44 8.23 -1.07
C ARG A 157 20.51 7.84 -2.55
N TRP A 158 19.69 8.51 -3.35
CA TRP A 158 19.54 8.32 -4.79
C TRP A 158 19.61 9.66 -5.50
N THR A 159 20.30 9.70 -6.64
CA THR A 159 20.34 10.88 -7.50
C THR A 159 19.25 10.77 -8.56
N VAL A 160 18.49 11.85 -8.75
CA VAL A 160 17.56 12.01 -9.88
C VAL A 160 18.39 12.23 -11.14
N VAL A 161 18.39 11.25 -12.04
CA VAL A 161 19.10 11.37 -13.33
C VAL A 161 18.21 12.01 -14.39
N GLU A 162 16.91 11.76 -14.34
CA GLU A 162 15.94 12.31 -15.28
C GLU A 162 14.61 12.61 -14.58
N ARG A 163 13.93 13.64 -15.06
CA ARG A 163 12.59 14.05 -14.63
C ARG A 163 11.72 14.23 -15.86
N HIS A 164 10.63 13.46 -15.97
CA HIS A 164 9.73 13.47 -17.12
C HIS A 164 8.33 13.91 -16.67
N GLU A 165 7.74 14.88 -17.35
CA GLU A 165 6.33 15.24 -17.13
C GLU A 165 5.47 14.25 -17.91
N GLU A 166 4.67 13.46 -17.20
CA GLU A 166 3.81 12.43 -17.79
C GLU A 166 2.44 13.01 -18.18
N THR A 167 1.90 13.86 -17.31
CA THR A 167 0.64 14.59 -17.47
C THR A 167 0.74 15.94 -16.75
N ASP A 168 -0.30 16.77 -16.82
CA ASP A 168 -0.36 18.06 -16.11
C ASP A 168 -0.19 17.95 -14.58
N ASP A 169 -0.45 16.76 -14.01
CA ASP A 169 -0.36 16.51 -12.57
C ASP A 169 0.47 15.28 -12.19
N VAL A 170 1.19 14.66 -13.14
CA VAL A 170 2.03 13.47 -12.89
C VAL A 170 3.44 13.68 -13.44
N VAL A 171 4.44 13.38 -12.62
CA VAL A 171 5.86 13.43 -12.98
C VAL A 171 6.54 12.12 -12.65
N SER A 172 7.44 11.65 -13.53
CA SER A 172 8.33 10.53 -13.26
C SER A 172 9.73 11.00 -12.91
N PHE A 173 10.36 10.33 -11.95
CA PHE A 173 11.77 10.51 -11.59
C PHE A 173 12.52 9.22 -11.83
N LEU A 174 13.54 9.28 -12.69
CA LEU A 174 14.49 8.19 -12.89
C LEU A 174 15.66 8.37 -11.93
N LEU A 175 16.02 7.31 -11.22
CA LEU A 175 16.85 7.35 -10.04
C LEU A 175 17.98 6.33 -10.15
N ARG A 176 19.17 6.73 -9.70
CA ARG A 176 20.32 5.84 -9.48
C ARG A 176 20.83 5.96 -8.05
N PRO A 177 21.45 4.92 -7.46
CA PRO A 177 22.09 5.07 -6.16
C PRO A 177 23.18 6.15 -6.18
N ALA A 178 23.16 7.06 -5.20
CA ALA A 178 24.10 8.18 -5.15
C ALA A 178 25.54 7.75 -4.83
N ASP A 179 25.68 6.61 -4.15
CA ASP A 179 26.98 5.99 -3.82
C ASP A 179 27.63 5.23 -4.99
N GLY A 180 26.96 5.12 -6.14
CA GLY A 180 27.45 4.40 -7.32
C GLY A 180 27.44 2.88 -7.20
N GLY A 181 26.93 2.32 -6.09
CA GLY A 181 26.72 0.88 -5.95
C GLY A 181 25.50 0.39 -6.73
N PRO A 182 25.30 -0.94 -6.85
CA PRO A 182 24.15 -1.48 -7.55
C PRO A 182 22.84 -1.12 -6.84
N ALA A 183 21.75 -1.01 -7.61
CA ALA A 183 20.41 -0.87 -7.07
C ALA A 183 20.02 -2.11 -6.23
N PRO A 184 19.33 -1.95 -5.09
CA PRO A 184 18.82 -3.09 -4.32
C PRO A 184 17.88 -3.96 -5.17
N ARG A 185 17.84 -5.25 -4.86
CA ARG A 185 16.89 -6.18 -5.48
C ARG A 185 15.46 -5.75 -5.15
N ALA A 186 14.59 -5.82 -6.16
CA ALA A 186 13.17 -5.54 -6.04
C ALA A 186 12.39 -6.53 -6.90
N ARG A 187 11.11 -6.74 -6.56
CA ARG A 187 10.13 -7.44 -7.41
C ARG A 187 9.18 -6.45 -8.04
N ALA A 188 8.70 -6.75 -9.24
CA ALA A 188 7.84 -5.83 -9.98
C ALA A 188 6.49 -5.70 -9.26
N GLY A 189 6.02 -4.47 -9.05
CA GLY A 189 4.85 -4.16 -8.20
C GLY A 189 5.19 -3.66 -6.80
N GLN A 190 6.41 -3.90 -6.30
CA GLN A 190 6.86 -3.34 -5.03
C GLN A 190 7.00 -1.81 -5.06
N TYR A 191 7.03 -1.22 -3.88
CA TYR A 191 7.18 0.21 -3.66
C TYR A 191 8.39 0.53 -2.78
N VAL A 192 8.79 1.79 -2.81
CA VAL A 192 9.77 2.39 -1.89
C VAL A 192 9.11 3.53 -1.12
N SER A 193 9.53 3.76 0.12
CA SER A 193 9.22 5.01 0.83
C SER A 193 10.21 6.08 0.43
N VAL A 194 9.72 7.22 -0.04
CA VAL A 194 10.53 8.42 -0.24
C VAL A 194 10.40 9.30 1.00
N ARG A 195 11.52 9.54 1.68
CA ARG A 195 11.62 10.38 2.88
C ARG A 195 12.19 11.74 2.48
N VAL A 196 11.47 12.81 2.83
CA VAL A 196 11.84 14.19 2.54
C VAL A 196 11.85 15.01 3.82
N LEU A 197 12.83 15.92 3.95
CA LEU A 197 12.85 16.91 5.03
C LEU A 197 11.93 18.07 4.65
N MET A 198 10.92 18.34 5.48
CA MET A 198 10.00 19.44 5.26
C MET A 198 10.60 20.78 5.75
N PRO A 199 10.08 21.95 5.31
CA PRO A 199 10.62 23.26 5.69
C PRO A 199 10.67 23.55 7.19
N ASP A 200 9.86 22.85 8.00
CA ASP A 200 9.84 22.96 9.46
C ASP A 200 10.82 22.00 10.17
N GLY A 201 11.66 21.29 9.40
CA GLY A 201 12.71 20.43 9.93
C GLY A 201 12.25 19.01 10.30
N VAL A 202 11.00 18.65 10.00
CA VAL A 202 10.46 17.31 10.27
C VAL A 202 10.46 16.48 8.98
N HIS A 203 10.91 15.24 9.04
CA HIS A 203 10.81 14.34 7.90
C HIS A 203 9.38 13.87 7.71
N GLN A 204 8.93 13.87 6.46
CA GLN A 204 7.72 13.20 6.02
C GLN A 204 8.07 12.14 4.98
N LEU A 205 7.30 11.06 4.95
CA LEU A 205 7.47 10.01 3.95
C LEU A 205 6.17 9.68 3.23
N ARG A 206 6.30 9.17 2.01
CA ARG A 206 5.21 8.55 1.23
C ARG A 206 5.77 7.38 0.45
N GLN A 207 4.94 6.35 0.29
CA GLN A 207 5.25 5.20 -0.55
C GLN A 207 4.93 5.50 -2.02
N TYR A 208 5.81 5.08 -2.91
CA TYR A 208 5.63 5.13 -4.36
C TYR A 208 6.03 3.80 -4.98
N SER A 209 5.16 3.23 -5.80
CA SER A 209 5.46 2.01 -6.57
C SER A 209 6.63 2.26 -7.51
N LEU A 210 7.46 1.23 -7.70
CA LEU A 210 8.48 1.24 -8.75
C LEU A 210 7.78 1.03 -10.10
N SER A 211 7.87 2.03 -10.98
CA SER A 211 7.14 2.11 -12.25
C SER A 211 8.01 1.79 -13.48
N SER A 212 9.13 1.10 -13.27
CA SER A 212 10.04 0.58 -14.29
C SER A 212 10.41 -0.88 -13.98
N ASP A 213 11.12 -1.56 -14.88
CA ASP A 213 11.66 -2.89 -14.59
C ASP A 213 12.61 -2.83 -13.37
N PRO A 214 12.30 -3.54 -12.27
CA PRO A 214 13.22 -3.64 -11.13
C PRO A 214 14.50 -4.45 -11.44
N GLY A 215 14.60 -5.08 -12.61
CA GLY A 215 15.81 -5.73 -13.10
C GLY A 215 16.89 -4.74 -13.58
N ASP A 216 16.52 -3.50 -13.90
CA ASP A 216 17.44 -2.50 -14.44
C ASP A 216 18.35 -1.89 -13.34
N GLU A 217 19.38 -1.14 -13.71
CA GLU A 217 20.20 -0.39 -12.74
C GLU A 217 19.48 0.87 -12.25
N LEU A 218 18.63 1.45 -13.10
CA LEU A 218 17.82 2.61 -12.76
C LEU A 218 16.49 2.20 -12.15
N ARG A 219 15.93 3.10 -11.33
CA ARG A 219 14.61 2.94 -10.71
C ARG A 219 13.74 4.12 -11.10
N ARG A 220 12.49 3.89 -11.46
CA ARG A 220 11.52 4.95 -11.68
C ARG A 220 10.47 4.96 -10.58
N ILE A 221 10.18 6.15 -10.07
CA ILE A 221 8.93 6.43 -9.34
C ILE A 221 8.12 7.44 -10.14
N THR A 222 6.80 7.29 -10.14
CA THR A 222 5.89 8.19 -10.85
C THR A 222 4.87 8.75 -9.87
N VAL A 223 4.83 10.07 -9.76
CA VAL A 223 4.24 10.80 -8.64
C VAL A 223 3.13 11.70 -9.16
N LYS A 224 1.88 11.39 -8.76
CA LYS A 224 0.74 12.29 -8.95
C LYS A 224 0.72 13.37 -7.87
N ARG A 225 0.51 14.62 -8.27
CA ARG A 225 0.29 15.74 -7.36
C ARG A 225 -1.07 15.61 -6.70
N VAL A 226 -1.09 15.52 -5.37
CA VAL A 226 -2.33 15.45 -4.60
C VAL A 226 -2.78 16.86 -4.25
N ALA A 227 -3.84 17.33 -4.90
CA ALA A 227 -4.51 18.58 -4.55
C ALA A 227 -5.43 18.38 -3.33
N GLY A 228 -5.56 19.41 -2.50
CA GLY A 228 -6.52 19.43 -1.40
C GLY A 228 -7.96 19.35 -1.91
N ALA A 229 -8.80 18.59 -1.21
CA ALA A 229 -10.24 18.47 -1.47
C ALA A 229 -11.02 18.58 -0.15
N ASP A 230 -12.27 19.07 -0.21
CA ASP A 230 -13.18 19.15 0.94
C ASP A 230 -12.59 19.86 2.18
N GLY A 231 -11.77 20.89 1.95
CA GLY A 231 -11.11 21.66 3.01
C GLY A 231 -9.82 21.03 3.56
N ALA A 232 -9.41 19.86 3.06
CA ALA A 232 -8.10 19.28 3.34
C ALA A 232 -7.00 20.03 2.56
N PRO A 233 -5.77 20.15 3.11
CA PRO A 233 -4.65 20.76 2.42
C PRO A 233 -4.11 19.86 1.29
N ASP A 234 -3.31 20.45 0.40
CA ASP A 234 -2.54 19.72 -0.60
C ASP A 234 -1.62 18.68 0.05
N GLY A 235 -1.30 17.62 -0.69
CA GLY A 235 -0.33 16.61 -0.28
C GLY A 235 1.08 17.20 -0.20
N GLU A 236 1.59 17.36 1.03
CA GLU A 236 2.91 17.94 1.32
C GLU A 236 4.05 17.34 0.50
N VAL A 237 4.21 16.01 0.54
CA VAL A 237 5.34 15.32 -0.12
C VAL A 237 5.19 15.36 -1.64
N SER A 238 4.00 15.05 -2.20
CA SER A 238 3.79 15.11 -3.65
C SER A 238 4.02 16.52 -4.19
N ARG A 239 3.60 17.56 -3.45
CA ARG A 239 3.82 18.95 -3.81
C ARG A 239 5.31 19.30 -3.79
N LEU A 240 6.04 18.92 -2.73
CA LEU A 240 7.48 19.15 -2.64
C LEU A 240 8.22 18.49 -3.80
N LEU A 241 7.91 17.22 -4.12
CA LEU A 241 8.54 16.52 -5.23
C LEU A 241 8.29 17.24 -6.57
N HIS A 242 7.07 17.71 -6.81
CA HIS A 242 6.72 18.46 -8.03
C HIS A 242 7.42 19.82 -8.12
N GLU A 243 7.48 20.57 -7.02
CA GLU A 243 7.92 21.98 -7.03
C GLU A 243 9.43 22.18 -6.79
N ARG A 244 10.12 21.18 -6.21
CA ARG A 244 11.48 21.36 -5.68
C ARG A 244 12.49 20.35 -6.17
N ILE A 245 12.06 19.22 -6.75
CA ILE A 245 12.97 18.15 -7.16
C ILE A 245 13.11 18.14 -8.69
N GLY A 246 14.35 18.22 -9.15
CA GLY A 246 14.76 18.15 -10.54
C GLY A 246 15.94 17.19 -10.76
N THR A 247 16.39 17.09 -12.01
CA THR A 247 17.60 16.34 -12.36
C THR A 247 18.81 16.89 -11.61
N GLY A 248 19.60 16.00 -11.01
CA GLY A 248 20.78 16.29 -10.20
C GLY A 248 20.51 16.33 -8.70
N ASP A 249 19.26 16.47 -8.27
CA ASP A 249 18.90 16.46 -6.85
C ASP A 249 18.99 15.05 -6.24
N GLU A 250 19.11 14.98 -4.92
CA GLU A 250 19.10 13.72 -4.18
C GLU A 250 17.76 13.48 -3.47
N LEU A 251 17.30 12.23 -3.50
CA LEU A 251 16.19 11.72 -2.71
C LEU A 251 16.67 10.62 -1.76
N THR A 252 16.01 10.47 -0.62
CA THR A 252 16.25 9.35 0.31
C THR A 252 15.12 8.34 0.18
N LEU A 253 15.46 7.11 -0.23
CA LEU A 253 14.51 6.02 -0.45
C LEU A 253 14.75 4.90 0.56
N SER A 254 13.69 4.22 0.98
CA SER A 254 13.80 2.95 1.67
C SER A 254 14.29 1.84 0.73
N ALA A 255 14.66 0.69 1.29
CA ALA A 255 14.65 -0.57 0.56
C ALA A 255 13.25 -0.86 -0.04
N PRO A 256 13.16 -1.66 -1.11
CA PRO A 256 11.89 -2.04 -1.73
C PRO A 256 11.07 -3.01 -0.85
N PHE A 257 9.79 -2.73 -0.66
CA PHE A 257 8.84 -3.58 0.06
C PHE A 257 7.48 -3.63 -0.66
N GLY A 258 6.58 -4.48 -0.19
CA GLY A 258 5.26 -4.71 -0.77
C GLY A 258 5.04 -6.20 -1.05
N ASP A 259 3.83 -6.68 -0.77
CA ASP A 259 3.38 -8.05 -1.03
C ASP A 259 2.57 -8.18 -2.32
N VAL A 260 2.18 -7.07 -2.93
CA VAL A 260 1.59 -7.02 -4.27
C VAL A 260 2.71 -6.97 -5.31
N ALA A 261 3.36 -8.11 -5.50
CA ALA A 261 4.45 -8.28 -6.46
C ALA A 261 4.10 -9.36 -7.49
N LEU A 262 4.60 -9.19 -8.71
CA LEU A 262 4.46 -10.14 -9.82
C LEU A 262 4.97 -11.52 -9.38
N ASP A 263 4.13 -12.54 -9.57
CA ASP A 263 4.50 -13.94 -9.36
C ASP A 263 5.34 -14.48 -10.53
N ASP A 264 6.08 -15.56 -10.26
CA ASP A 264 6.87 -16.26 -11.28
C ASP A 264 6.03 -17.32 -12.05
N ALA A 265 4.70 -17.20 -12.05
CA ALA A 265 3.81 -18.16 -12.67
C ALA A 265 3.56 -17.85 -14.16
N ASP A 266 3.25 -18.90 -14.93
CA ASP A 266 2.87 -18.79 -16.35
C ASP A 266 1.34 -18.72 -16.58
N THR A 267 0.54 -18.80 -15.50
CA THR A 267 -0.92 -18.65 -15.57
C THR A 267 -1.29 -17.28 -16.12
N PRO A 268 -2.45 -17.10 -16.80
CA PRO A 268 -2.80 -15.79 -17.35
C PRO A 268 -2.76 -14.66 -16.30
N LEU A 269 -2.35 -13.47 -16.71
CA LEU A 269 -2.22 -12.29 -15.85
C LEU A 269 -3.25 -11.24 -16.25
N VAL A 270 -3.95 -10.68 -15.26
CA VAL A 270 -4.85 -9.55 -15.47
C VAL A 270 -4.40 -8.39 -14.60
N LEU A 271 -3.98 -7.29 -15.24
CA LEU A 271 -3.52 -6.07 -14.57
C LEU A 271 -4.61 -5.02 -14.68
N ILE A 272 -5.25 -4.68 -13.56
CA ILE A 272 -6.38 -3.76 -13.52
C ILE A 272 -6.02 -2.52 -12.73
N SER A 273 -6.15 -1.35 -13.36
CA SER A 273 -5.80 -0.09 -12.70
C SER A 273 -6.74 1.05 -13.00
N ALA A 274 -6.73 2.07 -12.13
CA ALA A 274 -7.32 3.36 -12.42
C ALA A 274 -6.44 4.53 -11.96
N GLY A 275 -6.33 5.55 -12.81
CA GLY A 275 -5.47 6.72 -12.56
C GLY A 275 -4.02 6.32 -12.26
N ILE A 276 -3.42 6.97 -11.26
CA ILE A 276 -2.03 6.68 -10.84
C ILE A 276 -1.80 5.24 -10.32
N GLY A 277 -2.87 4.46 -10.12
CA GLY A 277 -2.78 3.03 -9.85
C GLY A 277 -2.15 2.22 -11.00
N CYS A 278 -1.93 2.82 -12.18
CA CYS A 278 -1.17 2.21 -13.29
C CYS A 278 0.29 1.91 -12.92
N THR A 279 0.88 2.67 -11.99
CA THR A 279 2.32 2.62 -11.68
C THR A 279 2.89 1.23 -11.35
N PRO A 280 2.32 0.42 -10.44
CA PRO A 280 2.80 -0.95 -10.24
C PRO A 280 2.56 -1.84 -11.47
N MET A 281 1.47 -1.62 -12.22
CA MET A 281 1.15 -2.41 -13.41
C MET A 281 2.18 -2.20 -14.53
N VAL A 282 2.60 -0.95 -14.75
CA VAL A 282 3.67 -0.62 -15.70
C VAL A 282 4.99 -1.25 -15.28
N GLY A 283 5.32 -1.25 -13.98
CA GLY A 283 6.50 -1.97 -13.48
C GLY A 283 6.44 -3.48 -13.76
N MET A 284 5.27 -4.11 -13.61
CA MET A 284 5.05 -5.53 -13.96
C MET A 284 5.17 -5.78 -15.46
N LEU A 285 4.57 -4.94 -16.30
CA LEU A 285 4.66 -5.03 -17.77
C LEU A 285 6.10 -4.87 -18.26
N ALA A 286 6.82 -3.87 -17.75
CA ALA A 286 8.23 -3.65 -18.09
C ALA A 286 9.08 -4.88 -17.75
N ARG A 287 8.83 -5.52 -16.60
CA ARG A 287 9.53 -6.75 -16.21
C ARG A 287 9.22 -7.91 -17.16
N LEU A 288 7.96 -8.10 -17.54
CA LEU A 288 7.55 -9.17 -18.46
C LEU A 288 8.16 -8.98 -19.84
N ALA A 289 8.18 -7.75 -20.35
CA ALA A 289 8.79 -7.40 -21.62
C ALA A 289 10.31 -7.64 -21.60
N ALA A 290 11.00 -7.20 -20.55
CA ALA A 290 12.44 -7.40 -20.38
C ALA A 290 12.84 -8.89 -20.31
N LEU A 291 11.95 -9.75 -19.80
CA LEU A 291 12.13 -11.20 -19.75
C LEU A 291 11.71 -11.93 -21.03
N GLY A 292 11.11 -11.24 -22.01
CA GLY A 292 10.53 -11.87 -23.21
C GLY A 292 9.43 -12.87 -22.85
N SER A 293 8.61 -12.55 -21.85
CA SER A 293 7.57 -13.45 -21.35
C SER A 293 6.59 -13.85 -22.46
N THR A 294 6.12 -15.09 -22.41
CA THR A 294 5.05 -15.60 -23.28
C THR A 294 3.72 -15.75 -22.54
N ARG A 295 3.67 -15.29 -21.29
CA ARG A 295 2.49 -15.30 -20.44
C ARG A 295 1.38 -14.47 -21.12
N ARG A 296 0.16 -15.00 -21.09
CA ARG A 296 -1.03 -14.25 -21.53
C ARG A 296 -1.27 -13.07 -20.58
N VAL A 297 -1.30 -11.85 -21.07
CA VAL A 297 -1.51 -10.63 -20.28
C VAL A 297 -2.72 -9.84 -20.76
N LEU A 298 -3.63 -9.51 -19.85
CA LEU A 298 -4.73 -8.58 -20.11
C LEU A 298 -4.58 -7.34 -19.23
N VAL A 299 -4.39 -6.18 -19.86
CA VAL A 299 -4.27 -4.88 -19.18
C VAL A 299 -5.60 -4.14 -19.29
N LEU A 300 -6.19 -3.80 -18.15
CA LEU A 300 -7.43 -3.05 -18.05
C LEU A 300 -7.16 -1.75 -17.30
N HIS A 301 -7.33 -0.61 -17.95
CA HIS A 301 -7.07 0.68 -17.32
C HIS A 301 -8.25 1.64 -17.46
N ALA A 302 -8.55 2.40 -16.41
CA ALA A 302 -9.55 3.47 -16.44
C ALA A 302 -8.96 4.82 -16.01
N ASP A 303 -9.24 5.88 -16.77
CA ASP A 303 -8.84 7.24 -16.42
C ASP A 303 -9.87 8.30 -16.87
N GLY A 304 -9.63 9.57 -16.54
CA GLY A 304 -10.48 10.68 -16.95
C GLY A 304 -10.49 10.92 -18.46
N SER A 305 -9.31 10.82 -19.10
CA SER A 305 -9.12 11.00 -20.54
C SER A 305 -7.76 10.43 -20.96
N PRO A 306 -7.49 10.24 -22.27
CA PRO A 306 -6.16 9.84 -22.72
C PRO A 306 -5.06 10.77 -22.21
N ALA A 307 -5.27 12.08 -22.20
CA ALA A 307 -4.30 13.09 -21.75
C ALA A 307 -3.98 13.01 -20.24
N GLU A 308 -4.86 12.42 -19.43
CA GLU A 308 -4.67 12.24 -17.98
C GLU A 308 -4.09 10.86 -17.63
N HIS A 309 -4.02 9.94 -18.59
CA HIS A 309 -3.45 8.60 -18.42
C HIS A 309 -1.92 8.65 -18.43
N ALA A 310 -1.34 8.74 -17.24
CA ALA A 310 0.11 8.67 -17.05
C ALA A 310 0.67 7.31 -17.50
N LEU A 311 1.86 7.33 -18.13
CA LEU A 311 2.56 6.13 -18.63
C LEU A 311 1.76 5.35 -19.71
N ARG A 312 0.83 6.02 -20.41
CA ARG A 312 0.02 5.40 -21.47
C ARG A 312 0.88 4.86 -22.60
N ALA A 313 1.87 5.64 -23.04
CA ALA A 313 2.75 5.27 -24.14
C ALA A 313 3.57 4.02 -23.79
N GLU A 314 4.14 3.97 -22.59
CA GLU A 314 4.93 2.82 -22.12
C GLU A 314 4.06 1.59 -21.87
N THR A 315 2.81 1.78 -21.42
CA THR A 315 1.85 0.68 -21.32
C THR A 315 1.59 0.07 -22.69
N ARG A 316 1.35 0.90 -23.72
CA ARG A 316 1.17 0.46 -25.11
C ARG A 316 2.42 -0.24 -25.64
N GLU A 317 3.59 0.38 -25.50
CA GLU A 317 4.87 -0.19 -25.94
C GLU A 317 5.14 -1.57 -25.31
N ALA A 318 4.93 -1.71 -24.00
CA ALA A 318 5.14 -2.98 -23.31
C ALA A 318 4.14 -4.06 -23.74
N VAL A 319 2.88 -3.68 -24.01
CA VAL A 319 1.85 -4.61 -24.52
C VAL A 319 2.18 -5.04 -25.94
N ASP A 320 2.56 -4.11 -26.82
CA ASP A 320 2.94 -4.40 -28.22
C ASP A 320 4.22 -5.24 -28.30
N GLY A 321 5.10 -5.16 -27.30
CA GLY A 321 6.32 -5.96 -27.18
C GLY A 321 6.11 -7.38 -26.65
N LEU A 322 4.92 -7.72 -26.15
CA LEU A 322 4.60 -9.05 -25.63
C LEU A 322 3.79 -9.87 -26.66
N PRO A 323 4.08 -11.18 -26.81
CA PRO A 323 3.47 -12.00 -27.85
C PRO A 323 1.98 -12.33 -27.63
N ASP A 324 1.51 -12.33 -26.38
CA ASP A 324 0.12 -12.61 -26.00
C ASP A 324 -0.35 -11.59 -24.96
N ALA A 325 -0.41 -10.31 -25.36
CA ALA A 325 -0.88 -9.23 -24.51
C ALA A 325 -1.94 -8.37 -25.21
N GLU A 326 -2.93 -7.92 -24.43
CA GLU A 326 -3.98 -7.00 -24.89
C GLU A 326 -4.20 -5.91 -23.85
N ALA A 327 -4.48 -4.69 -24.30
CA ALA A 327 -4.87 -3.57 -23.45
C ALA A 327 -6.21 -2.96 -23.84
N VAL A 328 -7.12 -2.89 -22.86
CA VAL A 328 -8.43 -2.23 -22.97
C VAL A 328 -8.48 -1.04 -22.03
N PHE A 329 -8.78 0.13 -22.58
CA PHE A 329 -8.85 1.38 -21.82
C PHE A 329 -10.29 1.88 -21.73
N TRP A 330 -10.62 2.48 -20.58
CA TRP A 330 -11.86 3.20 -20.34
C TRP A 330 -11.54 4.66 -20.04
N TYR A 331 -12.21 5.59 -20.72
CA TYR A 331 -12.10 7.01 -20.44
C TYR A 331 -13.45 7.65 -20.22
N GLU A 332 -13.58 8.45 -19.17
CA GLU A 332 -14.78 9.29 -18.96
C GLU A 332 -14.96 10.31 -20.09
N ARG A 333 -13.84 10.82 -20.63
CA ARG A 333 -13.77 11.72 -21.79
C ARG A 333 -12.84 11.10 -22.83
N PRO A 334 -13.37 10.26 -23.75
CA PRO A 334 -12.58 9.68 -24.83
C PRO A 334 -11.94 10.75 -25.73
N GLY A 335 -10.78 10.42 -26.30
CA GLY A 335 -10.01 11.28 -27.19
C GLY A 335 -9.57 10.55 -28.45
N ALA A 336 -9.12 11.29 -29.46
CA ALA A 336 -8.70 10.73 -30.75
C ALA A 336 -7.41 9.90 -30.64
N GLU A 337 -6.66 10.06 -29.56
CA GLU A 337 -5.43 9.32 -29.24
C GLU A 337 -5.69 7.85 -28.93
N GLU A 338 -6.91 7.50 -28.52
CA GLU A 338 -7.32 6.15 -28.13
C GLU A 338 -8.73 5.87 -28.68
N PRO A 339 -8.88 5.71 -30.01
CA PRO A 339 -10.19 5.60 -30.67
C PRO A 339 -10.95 4.32 -30.30
N ASP A 340 -10.24 3.27 -29.91
CA ASP A 340 -10.79 1.98 -29.49
C ASP A 340 -11.09 1.92 -27.98
N ALA A 341 -10.84 3.01 -27.24
CA ALA A 341 -11.16 3.06 -25.82
C ALA A 341 -12.67 3.05 -25.59
N ARG A 342 -13.06 2.39 -24.51
CA ARG A 342 -14.44 2.37 -24.02
C ARG A 342 -14.75 3.68 -23.29
N SER A 343 -16.00 4.12 -23.34
CA SER A 343 -16.44 5.35 -22.67
C SER A 343 -17.01 5.08 -21.28
N GLY A 344 -16.72 5.97 -20.34
CA GLY A 344 -17.23 5.93 -18.96
C GLY A 344 -16.37 5.12 -18.00
N LEU A 345 -17.00 4.64 -16.92
CA LEU A 345 -16.35 3.82 -15.89
C LEU A 345 -16.09 2.40 -16.38
N MET A 346 -15.12 1.71 -15.76
CA MET A 346 -14.80 0.32 -16.10
C MET A 346 -15.97 -0.64 -15.82
N ASP A 347 -16.39 -1.32 -16.88
CA ASP A 347 -17.37 -2.42 -16.86
C ASP A 347 -16.77 -3.63 -17.58
N LEU A 348 -16.59 -4.71 -16.83
CA LEU A 348 -16.01 -5.97 -17.27
C LEU A 348 -16.99 -6.82 -18.08
N THR A 349 -18.23 -6.35 -18.28
CA THR A 349 -19.20 -7.02 -19.16
C THR A 349 -18.61 -7.19 -20.56
N GLY A 350 -18.58 -8.44 -21.04
CA GLY A 350 -18.00 -8.81 -22.33
C GLY A 350 -16.46 -8.83 -22.37
N ILE A 351 -15.78 -8.66 -21.24
CA ILE A 351 -14.32 -8.88 -21.13
C ILE A 351 -14.07 -10.35 -20.79
N GLY A 352 -13.27 -11.02 -21.61
CA GLY A 352 -12.89 -12.42 -21.41
C GLY A 352 -11.79 -12.60 -20.36
N VAL A 353 -12.12 -12.43 -19.08
CA VAL A 353 -11.20 -12.67 -17.96
C VAL A 353 -10.94 -14.19 -17.82
N PRO A 354 -9.69 -14.68 -17.93
CA PRO A 354 -9.39 -16.10 -17.79
C PRO A 354 -9.69 -16.60 -16.36
N ALA A 355 -10.30 -17.78 -16.23
CA ALA A 355 -10.77 -18.30 -14.94
C ALA A 355 -9.62 -18.70 -13.99
N ASP A 356 -8.46 -19.03 -14.54
CA ASP A 356 -7.23 -19.38 -13.84
C ASP A 356 -6.24 -18.22 -13.71
N ALA A 357 -6.68 -16.99 -14.02
CA ALA A 357 -5.81 -15.82 -13.98
C ALA A 357 -5.39 -15.41 -12.56
N THR A 358 -4.15 -14.94 -12.44
CA THR A 358 -3.74 -14.07 -11.33
C THR A 358 -4.15 -12.63 -11.67
N VAL A 359 -4.85 -11.96 -10.75
CA VAL A 359 -5.33 -10.58 -10.94
C VAL A 359 -4.63 -9.64 -9.98
N TYR A 360 -4.10 -8.53 -10.50
CA TYR A 360 -3.58 -7.42 -9.71
C TYR A 360 -4.46 -6.18 -9.91
N LEU A 361 -4.91 -5.58 -8.83
CA LEU A 361 -5.87 -4.48 -8.82
C LEU A 361 -5.33 -3.27 -8.04
N CYS A 362 -5.27 -2.10 -8.65
CA CYS A 362 -4.84 -0.88 -7.96
C CYS A 362 -5.59 0.37 -8.45
N GLY A 363 -6.13 1.16 -7.51
CA GLY A 363 -6.81 2.42 -7.83
C GLY A 363 -7.56 2.98 -6.63
N PRO A 364 -8.43 3.97 -6.83
CA PRO A 364 -9.28 4.50 -5.76
C PRO A 364 -10.16 3.40 -5.14
N LEU A 365 -10.42 3.47 -3.83
CA LEU A 365 -11.22 2.47 -3.11
C LEU A 365 -12.60 2.19 -3.75
N PRO A 366 -13.38 3.20 -4.19
CA PRO A 366 -14.65 2.94 -4.87
C PRO A 366 -14.48 2.13 -6.16
N PHE A 367 -13.45 2.44 -6.97
CA PHE A 367 -13.12 1.69 -8.18
C PHE A 367 -12.77 0.23 -7.86
N MET A 368 -11.87 0.01 -6.92
CA MET A 368 -11.44 -1.34 -6.56
C MET A 368 -12.59 -2.20 -6.01
N ARG A 369 -13.50 -1.62 -5.22
CA ARG A 369 -14.70 -2.33 -4.72
C ARG A 369 -15.60 -2.77 -5.86
N THR A 370 -15.89 -1.87 -6.79
CA THR A 370 -16.75 -2.13 -7.95
C THR A 370 -16.16 -3.21 -8.86
N VAL A 371 -14.90 -3.07 -9.28
CA VAL A 371 -14.23 -4.03 -10.16
C VAL A 371 -14.09 -5.39 -9.49
N ARG A 372 -13.71 -5.44 -8.20
CA ARG A 372 -13.63 -6.70 -7.47
C ARG A 372 -14.98 -7.41 -7.39
N GLY A 373 -16.07 -6.67 -7.19
CA GLY A 373 -17.43 -7.24 -7.25
C GLY A 373 -17.74 -7.89 -8.59
N GLN A 374 -17.37 -7.23 -9.69
CA GLN A 374 -17.53 -7.77 -11.05
C GLN A 374 -16.69 -9.03 -11.28
N LEU A 375 -15.42 -9.04 -10.84
CA LEU A 375 -14.53 -10.22 -10.93
C LEU A 375 -15.10 -11.42 -10.18
N LEU A 376 -15.59 -11.22 -8.95
CA LEU A 376 -16.23 -12.29 -8.17
C LEU A 376 -17.52 -12.78 -8.84
N GLY A 377 -18.34 -11.86 -9.37
CA GLY A 377 -19.54 -12.21 -10.14
C GLY A 377 -19.23 -13.00 -11.41
N ALA A 378 -18.06 -12.77 -12.01
CA ALA A 378 -17.54 -13.52 -13.15
C ALA A 378 -16.85 -14.85 -12.75
N GLY A 379 -16.80 -15.19 -11.46
CA GLY A 379 -16.27 -16.46 -10.97
C GLY A 379 -14.76 -16.48 -10.67
N VAL A 380 -14.07 -15.34 -10.71
CA VAL A 380 -12.66 -15.25 -10.29
C VAL A 380 -12.58 -15.51 -8.78
N PRO A 381 -11.76 -16.46 -8.31
CA PRO A 381 -11.71 -16.77 -6.89
C PRO A 381 -11.03 -15.62 -6.12
N ALA A 382 -11.58 -15.26 -4.96
CA ALA A 382 -11.07 -14.14 -4.16
C ALA A 382 -9.57 -14.21 -3.83
N ARG A 383 -9.02 -15.43 -3.70
CA ARG A 383 -7.59 -15.68 -3.44
C ARG A 383 -6.66 -15.32 -4.61
N ALA A 384 -7.20 -15.20 -5.82
CA ALA A 384 -6.44 -14.84 -7.02
C ALA A 384 -6.48 -13.33 -7.30
N ILE A 385 -7.23 -12.55 -6.49
CA ILE A 385 -7.35 -11.10 -6.64
C ILE A 385 -6.45 -10.43 -5.60
N HIS A 386 -5.28 -10.00 -6.06
CA HIS A 386 -4.32 -9.23 -5.29
C HIS A 386 -4.60 -7.74 -5.49
N TYR A 387 -4.48 -6.93 -4.44
CA TYR A 387 -4.75 -5.50 -4.54
C TYR A 387 -3.84 -4.67 -3.66
N GLU A 388 -3.49 -3.48 -4.14
CA GLU A 388 -2.71 -2.48 -3.40
C GLU A 388 -3.56 -1.21 -3.20
N VAL A 389 -3.53 -0.67 -1.97
CA VAL A 389 -4.25 0.55 -1.61
C VAL A 389 -3.25 1.68 -1.41
N PHE A 390 -3.41 2.78 -2.15
CA PHE A 390 -2.61 3.98 -1.97
C PHE A 390 -3.15 4.81 -0.81
N GLY A 391 -2.70 4.49 0.41
CA GLY A 391 -3.10 5.13 1.64
C GLY A 391 -3.34 4.11 2.76
N PRO A 392 -3.90 4.55 3.92
CA PRO A 392 -4.29 3.64 4.98
C PRO A 392 -5.31 2.64 4.47
N ASP A 393 -5.06 1.35 4.69
CA ASP A 393 -6.01 0.35 4.25
C ASP A 393 -7.24 0.33 5.17
N LEU A 394 -8.35 0.84 4.64
CA LEU A 394 -9.68 0.76 5.26
C LEU A 394 -10.45 -0.47 4.77
N TRP A 395 -9.82 -1.34 3.99
CA TRP A 395 -10.38 -2.61 3.56
C TRP A 395 -10.28 -3.64 4.68
N LEU A 396 -11.30 -3.69 5.54
CA LEU A 396 -11.48 -4.82 6.45
C LEU A 396 -12.09 -5.99 5.66
N PRO A 397 -11.38 -7.13 5.50
CA PRO A 397 -11.98 -8.34 4.95
C PRO A 397 -13.14 -8.76 5.87
N GLY A 398 -14.37 -8.78 5.36
CA GLY A 398 -15.57 -9.11 6.14
C GLY A 398 -16.69 -8.08 6.08
N ALA A 399 -16.51 -6.94 5.39
CA ALA A 399 -17.61 -6.10 4.94
C ALA A 399 -18.13 -6.60 3.59
N ALA A 400 -18.68 -7.81 3.57
CA ALA A 400 -19.49 -8.37 2.50
C ALA A 400 -20.65 -9.12 3.14
#